data_AF-A0A0Q6UYG3-F1
#
_entry.id   AF-A0A0Q6UYG3-F1
#
_cell.length_a   1.000
_cell.length_b   1.000
_cell.length_c   1.000
_cell.angle_alpha   90.00
_cell.angle_beta   90.00
_cell.angle_gamma   90.00
#
_symmetry.space_group_name_H-M   'P 1'
#
loop_
_entity.id
_entity.type
_entity.pdbx_description
1 polymer ?
#
loop_
_entity_poly.entity_id
_entity_poly.type
_entity_poly.pdbx_seq_one_letter_code
_entity_poly.pdbx_strand_id
1 'polypeptide(L)'
;MVSAWVTALALGAVVVLLLPAGARSQQSGRARGPGRAWSLRSRRRERAADQAAVLEVCDLLAAELASGQPPGAALAVAGERWPPLQPAVEAHHLGADVPHALREVATRRPGAADLRWVAGAWQVAHHSGHGLAAALERTAAGLRARRRTRRLVDSELASARATARLVACLPLAVLLMGSGAGSDPWGFLLGTSVGGACLLAGLGLLALGLRWIERLADRAAAP
;
A
#
# COMPACT_ATOMS: atom_id res chain seq x y z
N MET A 1 12.29 40.96 8.86
CA MET A 1 11.30 40.17 9.65
C MET A 1 10.41 39.26 8.80
N VAL A 2 9.99 39.63 7.58
CA VAL A 2 9.13 38.78 6.71
C VAL A 2 9.87 37.55 6.14
N SER A 3 11.18 37.64 5.90
CA SER A 3 12.00 36.55 5.33
C SER A 3 12.11 35.30 6.21
N ALA A 4 12.22 35.47 7.53
CA ALA A 4 12.38 34.37 8.48
C ALA A 4 11.14 33.47 8.59
N TRP A 5 9.93 34.04 8.44
CA TRP A 5 8.68 33.29 8.42
C TRP A 5 8.51 32.49 7.13
N VAL A 6 8.97 33.04 6.00
CA VAL A 6 8.95 32.37 4.69
C VAL A 6 9.93 31.19 4.66
N THR A 7 11.13 31.34 5.23
CA THR A 7 12.09 30.23 5.37
C THR A 7 11.63 29.16 6.35
N ALA A 8 10.96 29.53 7.45
CA ALA A 8 10.40 28.57 8.41
C ALA A 8 9.21 27.79 7.83
N LEU A 9 8.31 28.46 7.09
CA LEU A 9 7.22 27.81 6.35
C LEU A 9 7.74 26.91 5.23
N ALA A 10 8.82 27.32 4.55
CA ALA A 10 9.50 26.54 3.52
C ALA A 10 10.14 25.26 4.09
N LEU A 11 10.89 25.37 5.19
CA LEU A 11 11.47 24.22 5.90
C LEU A 11 10.37 23.26 6.39
N GLY A 12 9.28 23.80 6.93
CA GLY A 12 8.10 23.01 7.31
C GLY A 12 7.48 22.29 6.12
N ALA A 13 7.33 22.95 4.96
CA ALA A 13 6.78 22.34 3.75
C ALA A 13 7.66 21.22 3.20
N VAL A 14 8.97 21.32 3.38
CA VAL A 14 9.96 20.35 2.89
C VAL A 14 10.06 19.14 3.80
N VAL A 15 10.03 19.33 5.12
CA VAL A 15 9.90 18.22 6.07
C VAL A 15 8.61 17.45 5.81
N VAL A 16 7.53 18.16 5.43
CA VAL A 16 6.27 17.54 4.98
C VAL A 16 6.41 16.80 3.64
N LEU A 17 7.28 17.26 2.75
CA LEU A 17 7.54 16.65 1.44
C LEU A 17 8.47 15.42 1.51
N LEU A 18 9.36 15.36 2.51
CA LEU A 18 10.24 14.23 2.83
C LEU A 18 9.53 13.07 3.54
N LEU A 19 8.32 13.30 4.07
CA LEU A 19 7.49 12.22 4.59
C LEU A 19 7.06 11.29 3.43
N PRO A 20 7.12 9.95 3.62
CA PRO A 20 6.87 8.96 2.57
C PRO A 20 5.50 9.18 1.89
N ALA A 21 5.34 8.85 0.60
CA ALA A 21 4.10 9.07 -0.19
C ALA A 21 2.80 8.66 0.52
N GLY A 22 2.85 7.68 1.43
CA GLY A 22 1.72 7.31 2.30
C GLY A 22 1.17 8.45 3.16
N ALA A 23 1.97 9.48 3.45
CA ALA A 23 1.62 10.68 4.21
C ALA A 23 1.20 11.86 3.31
N ARG A 24 1.53 11.84 2.01
CA ARG A 24 1.32 12.98 1.08
C ARG A 24 -0.07 13.06 0.46
N SER A 25 -0.95 12.10 0.67
CA SER A 25 -2.37 12.20 0.25
C SER A 25 -3.25 13.04 1.20
N GLN A 26 -2.66 13.79 2.15
CA GLN A 26 -3.37 14.55 3.19
C GLN A 26 -3.28 16.08 3.08
N GLN A 27 -2.71 16.64 2.00
CA GLN A 27 -2.46 18.09 1.89
C GLN A 27 -3.35 18.78 0.85
N SER A 28 -4.67 18.65 1.00
CA SER A 28 -5.67 19.55 0.38
C SER A 28 -6.89 19.70 1.30
N GLY A 29 -6.63 19.99 2.57
CA GLY A 29 -7.69 20.20 3.55
C GLY A 29 -7.17 20.94 4.76
N ARG A 30 -7.46 22.25 4.81
CA ARG A 30 -7.32 23.13 5.98
C ARG A 30 -7.57 22.37 7.30
N ALA A 31 -6.60 22.46 8.21
CA ALA A 31 -6.67 22.22 9.66
C ALA A 31 -7.66 21.13 10.12
N ARG A 32 -7.24 19.85 10.18
CA ARG A 32 -8.00 18.74 10.79
C ARG A 32 -7.05 17.82 11.56
N GLY A 33 -7.33 17.59 12.85
CA GLY A 33 -6.40 17.11 13.88
C GLY A 33 -5.83 15.67 13.76
N PRO A 34 -4.94 15.30 14.71
CA PRO A 34 -4.08 14.10 14.68
C PRO A 34 -4.82 12.74 14.68
N GLY A 35 -6.10 12.71 15.06
CA GLY A 35 -6.91 11.48 15.11
C GLY A 35 -7.18 10.83 13.75
N ARG A 36 -7.16 11.58 12.64
CA ARG A 36 -7.39 11.02 11.29
C ARG A 36 -6.13 10.41 10.67
N ALA A 37 -4.93 10.87 11.02
CA ALA A 37 -3.69 10.26 10.54
C ALA A 37 -3.50 8.85 11.11
N TRP A 38 -3.87 8.66 12.39
CA TRP A 38 -3.94 7.34 13.03
C TRP A 38 -4.98 6.44 12.37
N SER A 39 -6.17 6.97 12.05
CA SER A 39 -7.22 6.17 11.40
C SER A 39 -6.91 5.81 9.95
N LEU A 40 -6.14 6.61 9.21
CA LEU A 40 -5.69 6.24 7.86
C LEU A 40 -4.59 5.18 7.89
N ARG A 41 -3.69 5.25 8.87
CA ARG A 41 -2.65 4.22 9.08
C ARG A 41 -3.26 2.91 9.57
N SER A 42 -4.24 2.97 10.47
CA SER A 42 -5.01 1.81 10.89
C SER A 42 -5.72 1.19 9.69
N ARG A 43 -6.44 1.99 8.89
CA ARG A 43 -7.11 1.52 7.67
C ARG A 43 -6.17 0.89 6.64
N ARG A 44 -4.95 1.41 6.47
CA ARG A 44 -3.95 0.78 5.57
C ARG A 44 -3.46 -0.57 6.12
N ARG A 45 -3.23 -0.66 7.43
CA ARG A 45 -2.85 -1.91 8.09
C ARG A 45 -3.99 -2.92 8.04
N GLU A 46 -5.21 -2.50 8.32
CA GLU A 46 -6.44 -3.30 8.18
C GLU A 46 -6.60 -3.83 6.76
N ARG A 47 -6.44 -2.96 5.74
CA ARG A 47 -6.47 -3.40 4.32
C ARG A 47 -5.40 -4.44 4.00
N ALA A 48 -4.18 -4.24 4.47
CA ALA A 48 -3.09 -5.18 4.24
C ALA A 48 -3.32 -6.52 4.97
N ALA A 49 -3.89 -6.46 6.18
CA ALA A 49 -4.29 -7.63 6.95
C ALA A 49 -5.44 -8.38 6.26
N ASP A 50 -6.47 -7.69 5.79
CA ASP A 50 -7.58 -8.27 5.03
C ASP A 50 -7.09 -8.91 3.73
N GLN A 51 -6.18 -8.24 2.99
CA GLN A 51 -5.53 -8.85 1.83
C GLN A 51 -4.78 -10.13 2.22
N ALA A 52 -4.06 -10.13 3.35
CA ALA A 52 -3.30 -11.28 3.83
C ALA A 52 -4.23 -12.45 4.15
N ALA A 53 -5.27 -12.19 4.94
CA ALA A 53 -6.29 -13.15 5.33
C ALA A 53 -7.04 -13.72 4.11
N VAL A 54 -7.38 -12.91 3.11
CA VAL A 54 -8.06 -13.39 1.91
C VAL A 54 -7.22 -14.40 1.14
N LEU A 55 -5.90 -14.17 0.97
CA LEU A 55 -5.05 -15.17 0.34
C LEU A 55 -4.97 -16.45 1.17
N GLU A 56 -4.77 -16.31 2.48
CA GLU A 56 -4.70 -17.46 3.39
C GLU A 56 -5.97 -18.32 3.29
N VAL A 57 -7.13 -17.67 3.25
CA VAL A 57 -8.42 -18.32 3.04
C VAL A 57 -8.54 -18.96 1.66
N CYS A 58 -8.04 -18.31 0.60
CA CYS A 58 -8.02 -18.92 -0.73
C CYS A 58 -7.13 -20.17 -0.78
N ASP A 59 -5.98 -20.14 -0.10
CA ASP A 59 -5.05 -21.26 0.00
C ASP A 59 -5.65 -22.41 0.79
N LEU A 60 -6.32 -22.11 1.90
CA LEU A 60 -7.05 -23.07 2.70
C LEU A 60 -8.19 -23.72 1.91
N LEU A 61 -9.01 -22.92 1.23
CA LEU A 61 -10.08 -23.44 0.36
C LEU A 61 -9.54 -24.38 -0.72
N ALA A 62 -8.45 -23.99 -1.38
CA ALA A 62 -7.85 -24.81 -2.42
C ALA A 62 -7.28 -26.12 -1.85
N ALA A 63 -6.63 -26.08 -0.68
CA ALA A 63 -6.08 -27.25 -0.02
C ALA A 63 -7.17 -28.23 0.47
N GLU A 64 -8.21 -27.72 1.13
CA GLU A 64 -9.35 -28.54 1.60
C GLU A 64 -10.03 -29.23 0.41
N LEU A 65 -10.32 -28.49 -0.66
CA LEU A 65 -10.93 -29.06 -1.86
C LEU A 65 -10.01 -30.06 -2.59
N ALA A 66 -8.71 -29.81 -2.63
CA ALA A 66 -7.73 -30.72 -3.21
C ALA A 66 -7.60 -32.02 -2.40
N SER A 67 -7.82 -31.96 -1.08
CA SER A 67 -7.90 -33.14 -0.21
C SER A 67 -9.21 -33.92 -0.33
N GLY A 68 -10.15 -33.45 -1.18
CA GLY A 68 -11.42 -34.10 -1.44
C GLY A 68 -12.56 -33.66 -0.52
N GLN A 69 -12.37 -32.62 0.31
CA GLN A 69 -13.43 -32.10 1.16
C GLN A 69 -14.55 -31.46 0.34
N PRO A 70 -15.81 -31.55 0.79
CA PRO A 70 -16.92 -30.90 0.10
C PRO A 70 -16.80 -29.37 0.22
N PRO A 71 -17.30 -28.60 -0.78
CA PRO A 71 -17.16 -27.15 -0.80
C PRO A 71 -17.73 -26.42 0.41
N GLY A 72 -18.80 -26.95 1.02
CA GLY A 72 -19.37 -26.39 2.24
C GLY A 72 -18.49 -26.52 3.46
N ALA A 73 -17.85 -27.68 3.64
CA ALA A 73 -16.89 -27.88 4.74
C ALA A 73 -15.67 -26.97 4.55
N ALA A 74 -15.12 -26.90 3.34
CA ALA A 74 -14.00 -26.01 3.03
C ALA A 74 -14.36 -24.53 3.31
N LEU A 75 -15.56 -24.09 2.91
CA LEU A 75 -16.07 -22.75 3.20
C LEU A 75 -16.23 -22.48 4.69
N ALA A 76 -16.73 -23.46 5.46
CA ALA A 76 -16.89 -23.32 6.90
C ALA A 76 -15.55 -23.09 7.61
N VAL A 77 -14.54 -23.93 7.32
CA VAL A 77 -13.17 -23.79 7.89
C VAL A 77 -12.56 -22.43 7.48
N ALA A 78 -12.74 -22.03 6.22
CA ALA A 78 -12.32 -20.72 5.74
C ALA A 78 -13.03 -19.55 6.46
N GLY A 79 -14.33 -19.69 6.75
CA GLY A 79 -15.12 -18.71 7.48
C GLY A 79 -14.75 -18.59 8.95
N GLU A 80 -14.28 -19.66 9.58
CA GLU A 80 -13.71 -19.63 10.93
C GLU A 80 -12.38 -18.86 10.95
N ARG A 81 -11.54 -19.08 9.93
CA ARG A 81 -10.24 -18.38 9.81
C ARG A 81 -10.41 -16.88 9.57
N TRP A 82 -11.37 -16.49 8.74
CA TRP A 82 -11.66 -15.10 8.44
C TRP A 82 -13.17 -14.83 8.50
N PRO A 83 -13.68 -14.34 9.65
CA PRO A 83 -15.10 -14.10 9.88
C PRO A 83 -15.83 -13.26 8.82
N PRO A 84 -15.19 -12.30 8.11
CA PRO A 84 -15.86 -11.60 7.01
C PRO A 84 -16.33 -12.48 5.84
N LEU A 85 -15.89 -13.74 5.76
CA LEU A 85 -16.37 -14.71 4.77
C LEU A 85 -17.70 -15.38 5.15
N GLN A 86 -18.17 -15.25 6.39
CA GLN A 86 -19.40 -15.90 6.88
C GLN A 86 -20.63 -15.76 5.97
N PRO A 87 -20.90 -14.59 5.32
CA PRO A 87 -22.00 -14.48 4.37
C PRO A 87 -21.94 -15.48 3.20
N ALA A 88 -20.74 -15.86 2.75
CA ALA A 88 -20.57 -16.87 1.70
C ALA A 88 -20.79 -18.30 2.22
N VAL A 89 -20.47 -18.55 3.49
CA VAL A 89 -20.74 -19.83 4.17
C VAL A 89 -22.25 -20.01 4.34
N GLU A 90 -22.92 -18.99 4.86
CA GLU A 90 -24.38 -18.95 5.01
C GLU A 90 -25.09 -19.10 3.67
N ALA A 91 -24.62 -18.39 2.63
CA ALA A 91 -25.14 -18.55 1.28
C ALA A 91 -25.04 -20.00 0.79
N HIS A 92 -23.92 -20.69 1.06
CA HIS A 92 -23.78 -22.10 0.70
C HIS A 92 -24.75 -23.00 1.48
N HIS A 93 -24.86 -22.82 2.80
CA HIS A 93 -25.75 -23.61 3.65
C HIS A 93 -27.22 -23.46 3.26
N LEU A 94 -27.62 -22.25 2.83
CA LEU A 94 -28.98 -21.96 2.38
C LEU A 94 -29.24 -22.33 0.92
N GLY A 95 -28.24 -22.85 0.19
CA GLY A 95 -28.34 -23.13 -1.24
C GLY A 95 -28.47 -21.88 -2.12
N ALA A 96 -28.03 -20.71 -1.62
CA ALA A 96 -28.02 -19.44 -2.32
C ALA A 96 -26.75 -19.25 -3.17
N ASP A 97 -26.67 -18.11 -3.88
CA ASP A 97 -25.56 -17.78 -4.78
C ASP A 97 -24.27 -17.40 -4.01
N VAL A 98 -23.40 -18.40 -3.79
CA VAL A 98 -22.07 -18.23 -3.19
C VAL A 98 -21.18 -17.24 -3.97
N PRO A 99 -21.04 -17.33 -5.31
CA PRO A 99 -20.34 -16.31 -6.09
C PRO A 99 -20.82 -14.87 -5.83
N HIS A 100 -22.12 -14.66 -5.68
CA HIS A 100 -22.66 -13.33 -5.36
C HIS A 100 -22.20 -12.85 -3.97
N ALA A 101 -22.34 -13.69 -2.94
CA ALA A 101 -21.90 -13.36 -1.58
C ALA A 101 -20.40 -13.02 -1.52
N LEU A 102 -19.55 -13.78 -2.23
CA LEU A 102 -18.12 -13.50 -2.34
C LEU A 102 -17.82 -12.13 -2.96
N ARG A 103 -18.54 -11.74 -4.03
CA ARG A 103 -18.39 -10.42 -4.68
C ARG A 103 -18.88 -9.28 -3.79
N GLU A 104 -19.91 -9.54 -2.99
CA GLU A 104 -20.44 -8.57 -2.05
C GLU A 104 -19.41 -8.28 -0.94
N VAL A 105 -18.83 -9.32 -0.35
CA VAL A 105 -17.71 -9.19 0.61
C VAL A 105 -16.54 -8.43 -0.03
N ALA A 106 -16.18 -8.76 -1.26
CA ALA A 106 -15.11 -8.09 -2.00
C ALA A 106 -15.36 -6.58 -2.20
N THR A 107 -16.62 -6.16 -2.25
CA THR A 107 -17.03 -4.77 -2.46
C THR A 107 -17.12 -4.00 -1.15
N ARG A 108 -17.62 -4.65 -0.09
CA ARG A 108 -17.78 -4.05 1.24
C ARG A 108 -16.46 -3.93 2.01
N ARG A 109 -15.52 -4.86 1.82
CA ARG A 109 -14.26 -4.93 2.58
C ARG A 109 -13.06 -4.45 1.74
N PRO A 110 -12.42 -3.33 2.11
CA PRO A 110 -11.26 -2.84 1.40
C PRO A 110 -10.08 -3.79 1.65
N GLY A 111 -9.57 -4.42 0.60
CA GLY A 111 -8.53 -5.45 0.69
C GLY A 111 -9.00 -6.84 0.29
N ALA A 112 -10.32 -7.05 0.19
CA ALA A 112 -10.90 -8.33 -0.21
C ALA A 112 -11.24 -8.44 -1.72
N ALA A 113 -10.70 -7.55 -2.54
CA ALA A 113 -10.98 -7.50 -3.97
C ALA A 113 -10.65 -8.81 -4.70
N ASP A 114 -9.66 -9.56 -4.21
CA ASP A 114 -9.21 -10.81 -4.82
C ASP A 114 -10.27 -11.93 -4.76
N LEU A 115 -11.25 -11.85 -3.84
CA LEU A 115 -12.39 -12.77 -3.78
C LEU A 115 -13.24 -12.75 -5.06
N ARG A 116 -13.18 -11.69 -5.87
CA ARG A 116 -13.87 -11.65 -7.18
C ARG A 116 -13.34 -12.71 -8.14
N TRP A 117 -12.04 -13.02 -8.07
CA TRP A 117 -11.44 -14.09 -8.87
C TRP A 117 -11.92 -15.47 -8.41
N VAL A 118 -12.00 -15.67 -7.09
CA VAL A 118 -12.55 -16.89 -6.48
C VAL A 118 -14.02 -17.09 -6.87
N ALA A 119 -14.83 -16.04 -6.80
CA ALA A 119 -16.22 -16.06 -7.24
C ALA A 119 -16.36 -16.42 -8.72
N GLY A 120 -15.49 -15.88 -9.57
CA GLY A 120 -15.43 -16.23 -11.00
C GLY A 120 -15.07 -17.69 -11.23
N ALA A 121 -14.04 -18.19 -10.54
CA ALA A 121 -13.62 -19.59 -10.62
C ALA A 121 -14.72 -20.54 -10.15
N TRP A 122 -15.43 -20.19 -9.08
CA TRP A 122 -16.57 -20.93 -8.57
C TRP A 122 -17.70 -20.99 -9.59
N GLN A 123 -18.07 -19.86 -10.18
CA GLN A 123 -19.12 -19.80 -11.20
C GLN A 123 -18.73 -20.64 -12.42
N VAL A 124 -17.49 -20.52 -12.91
CA VAL A 124 -17.00 -21.33 -14.04
C VAL A 124 -17.04 -22.82 -13.69
N ALA A 125 -16.56 -23.24 -12.53
CA ALA A 125 -16.60 -24.64 -12.13
C ALA A 125 -18.04 -25.19 -12.07
N HIS A 126 -18.98 -24.40 -11.54
CA HIS A 126 -20.37 -24.79 -11.45
C HIS A 126 -21.06 -24.94 -12.81
N HIS A 127 -20.77 -24.03 -13.77
CA HIS A 127 -21.34 -24.10 -15.12
C HIS A 127 -20.65 -25.16 -16.00
N SER A 128 -19.36 -25.40 -15.79
CA SER A 128 -18.55 -26.27 -16.66
C SER A 128 -18.55 -27.73 -16.20
N GLY A 129 -19.04 -28.04 -15.00
CA GLY A 129 -18.95 -29.37 -14.37
C GLY A 129 -17.52 -29.82 -14.04
N HIS A 130 -16.51 -29.00 -14.34
CA HIS A 130 -15.12 -29.28 -14.02
C HIS A 130 -14.92 -29.07 -12.51
N GLY A 131 -14.23 -30.01 -11.85
CA GLY A 131 -14.06 -30.01 -10.40
C GLY A 131 -13.62 -28.66 -9.84
N LEU A 132 -14.40 -28.13 -8.88
CA LEU A 132 -14.17 -26.84 -8.23
C LEU A 132 -12.76 -26.74 -7.64
N ALA A 133 -12.23 -27.85 -7.12
CA ALA A 133 -10.87 -27.97 -6.61
C ALA A 133 -9.82 -27.50 -7.64
N ALA A 134 -9.88 -27.98 -8.88
CA ALA A 134 -8.91 -27.63 -9.93
C ALA A 134 -9.05 -26.18 -10.39
N ALA A 135 -10.28 -25.64 -10.41
CA ALA A 135 -10.51 -24.24 -10.74
C ALA A 135 -9.92 -23.32 -9.66
N LEU A 136 -10.19 -23.62 -8.38
CA LEU A 136 -9.70 -22.82 -7.26
C LEU A 136 -8.19 -22.95 -7.06
N GLU A 137 -7.58 -24.11 -7.26
CA GLU A 137 -6.12 -24.25 -7.19
C GLU A 137 -5.42 -23.39 -8.25
N ARG A 138 -5.94 -23.35 -9.49
CA ARG A 138 -5.40 -22.46 -10.54
C ARG A 138 -5.55 -20.99 -10.16
N THR A 139 -6.69 -20.59 -9.59
CA THR A 139 -6.91 -19.22 -9.13
C THR A 139 -6.00 -18.86 -7.96
N ALA A 140 -5.85 -19.74 -6.97
CA ALA A 140 -4.95 -19.55 -5.83
C ALA A 140 -3.50 -19.45 -6.28
N ALA A 141 -3.03 -20.34 -7.17
CA ALA A 141 -1.70 -20.26 -7.78
C ALA A 141 -1.48 -18.93 -8.52
N GLY A 142 -2.47 -18.45 -9.27
CA GLY A 142 -2.43 -17.14 -9.93
C GLY A 142 -2.32 -15.97 -8.93
N LEU A 143 -3.08 -16.01 -7.83
CA LEU A 143 -3.02 -15.01 -6.76
C LEU A 143 -1.65 -15.02 -6.05
N ARG A 144 -1.09 -16.21 -5.75
CA ARG A 144 0.25 -16.38 -5.18
C ARG A 144 1.32 -15.78 -6.11
N ALA A 145 1.28 -16.10 -7.40
CA ALA A 145 2.22 -15.59 -8.39
C ALA A 145 2.21 -14.06 -8.44
N ARG A 146 1.02 -13.45 -8.52
CA ARG A 146 0.86 -11.98 -8.48
C ARG A 146 1.46 -11.37 -7.22
N ARG A 147 1.26 -12.01 -6.07
CA ARG A 147 1.78 -11.54 -4.80
C ARG A 147 3.30 -11.65 -4.71
N ARG A 148 3.87 -12.73 -5.22
CA ARG A 148 5.32 -12.93 -5.30
C ARG A 148 5.96 -11.86 -6.18
N THR A 149 5.40 -11.61 -7.37
CA THR A 149 5.88 -10.54 -8.26
C THR A 149 5.84 -9.18 -7.57
N ARG A 150 4.75 -8.83 -6.89
CA ARG A 150 4.67 -7.57 -6.13
C ARG A 150 5.73 -7.46 -5.04
N ARG A 151 5.93 -8.52 -4.25
CA ARG A 151 6.96 -8.53 -3.19
C ARG A 151 8.37 -8.37 -3.75
N LEU A 152 8.67 -9.01 -4.89
CA LEU A 152 9.95 -8.88 -5.56
C LEU A 152 10.18 -7.45 -6.07
N VAL A 153 9.18 -6.87 -6.74
CA VAL A 153 9.23 -5.47 -7.19
C VAL A 153 9.42 -4.53 -5.99
N ASP A 154 8.69 -4.75 -4.90
CA ASP A 154 8.83 -3.94 -3.69
C ASP A 154 10.22 -4.06 -3.04
N SER A 155 10.82 -5.25 -3.03
CA SER A 155 12.18 -5.46 -2.47
C SER A 155 13.26 -4.84 -3.34
N GLU A 156 13.18 -5.01 -4.66
CA GLU A 156 14.13 -4.40 -5.60
C GLU A 156 14.08 -2.87 -5.52
N LEU A 157 12.86 -2.31 -5.47
CA LEU A 157 12.66 -0.87 -5.33
C LEU A 157 13.05 -0.36 -3.94
N ALA A 158 13.05 -1.20 -2.89
CA ALA A 158 13.51 -0.79 -1.57
C ALA A 158 15.00 -0.42 -1.58
N SER A 159 15.83 -1.20 -2.27
CA SER A 159 17.25 -0.90 -2.46
C SER A 159 17.45 0.40 -3.23
N ALA A 160 16.78 0.55 -4.38
CA ALA A 160 16.84 1.78 -5.17
C ALA A 160 16.39 3.03 -4.38
N ARG A 161 15.32 2.91 -3.58
CA ARG A 161 14.84 3.98 -2.69
C ARG A 161 15.84 4.31 -1.58
N ALA A 162 16.56 3.33 -1.04
CA ALA A 162 17.56 3.56 0.00
C ALA A 162 18.73 4.40 -0.54
N THR A 163 19.26 4.06 -1.71
CA THR A 163 20.34 4.83 -2.36
C THR A 163 19.87 6.24 -2.73
N ALA A 164 18.67 6.37 -3.29
CA ALA A 164 18.10 7.69 -3.58
C ALA A 164 17.97 8.57 -2.33
N ARG A 165 17.58 7.98 -1.18
CA ARG A 165 17.53 8.69 0.11
C ARG A 165 18.92 9.06 0.63
N LEU A 166 19.92 8.20 0.47
CA LEU A 166 21.30 8.51 0.86
C LEU A 166 21.85 9.70 0.05
N VAL A 167 21.70 9.67 -1.27
CA VAL A 167 22.10 10.77 -2.16
C VAL A 167 21.33 12.05 -1.83
N ALA A 168 20.04 11.93 -1.50
CA ALA A 168 19.19 13.05 -1.09
C ALA A 168 19.62 13.68 0.26
N CYS A 169 20.25 12.91 1.15
CA CYS A 169 20.77 13.41 2.43
C CYS A 169 22.19 14.01 2.32
N LEU A 170 22.92 13.72 1.24
CA LEU A 170 24.28 14.21 1.04
C LEU A 170 24.42 15.75 1.12
N PRO A 171 23.52 16.56 0.53
CA PRO A 171 23.61 18.03 0.62
C PRO A 171 23.54 18.55 2.06
N LEU A 172 22.73 17.90 2.91
CA LEU A 172 22.62 18.24 4.33
C LEU A 172 23.93 17.92 5.08
N ALA A 173 24.54 16.76 4.78
CA ALA A 173 25.82 16.39 5.36
C ALA A 173 26.92 17.38 4.94
N VAL A 174 26.95 17.81 3.67
CA VAL A 174 27.90 18.80 3.15
C VAL A 174 27.71 20.17 3.82
N LEU A 175 26.47 20.63 3.99
CA LEU A 175 26.17 21.90 4.68
C LEU A 175 26.62 21.90 6.14
N LEU A 176 26.38 20.79 6.85
CA LEU A 176 26.82 20.62 8.25
C LEU A 176 28.34 20.64 8.35
N MET A 177 29.03 19.92 7.47
CA MET A 177 30.49 19.87 7.46
C MET A 177 31.11 21.23 7.11
N GLY A 178 30.52 21.98 6.17
CA GLY A 178 30.97 23.32 5.79
C GLY A 178 30.84 24.37 6.89
N SER A 179 29.84 24.23 7.77
CA SER A 179 29.66 25.13 8.92
C SER A 179 30.77 25.02 9.99
N GLY A 180 31.49 23.90 10.05
CA GLY A 180 32.65 23.73 10.93
C GLY A 180 33.93 24.41 10.43
N ALA A 181 34.01 24.77 9.15
CA ALA A 181 35.20 25.34 8.50
C ALA A 181 35.31 26.88 8.63
N GLY A 182 34.47 27.53 9.46
CA GLY A 182 34.48 28.98 9.68
C GLY A 182 33.71 29.82 8.64
N SER A 183 33.15 29.18 7.62
CA SER A 183 32.12 29.82 6.78
C SER A 183 30.78 29.89 7.55
N ASP A 184 29.99 30.96 7.35
CA ASP A 184 28.62 31.08 7.88
C ASP A 184 27.56 30.81 6.79
N PRO A 185 27.42 29.57 6.30
CA PRO A 185 26.42 29.24 5.29
C PRO A 185 25.00 29.40 5.86
N TRP A 186 24.80 29.17 7.17
CA TRP A 186 23.49 29.34 7.79
C TRP A 186 23.03 30.79 7.79
N GLY A 187 23.92 31.74 8.09
CA GLY A 187 23.65 33.18 7.99
C GLY A 187 23.37 33.62 6.56
N PHE A 188 24.06 33.06 5.56
CA PHE A 188 23.75 33.35 4.15
C PHE A 188 22.40 32.75 3.72
N LEU A 189 22.13 31.48 4.03
CA LEU A 189 20.91 30.78 3.64
C LEU A 189 19.65 31.30 4.34
N LEU A 190 19.74 31.67 5.62
CA LEU A 190 18.59 32.16 6.43
C LEU A 190 18.52 33.69 6.48
N GLY A 191 19.63 34.38 6.28
CA GLY A 191 19.71 35.85 6.35
C GLY A 191 19.47 36.55 5.01
N THR A 192 19.71 35.90 3.88
CA THR A 192 19.55 36.51 2.55
C THR A 192 18.35 35.97 1.77
N SER A 193 17.70 36.83 0.98
CA SER A 193 16.58 36.44 0.12
C SER A 193 17.00 35.44 -0.97
N VAL A 194 18.21 35.58 -1.50
CA VAL A 194 18.80 34.67 -2.49
C VAL A 194 19.08 33.28 -1.88
N GLY A 195 19.62 33.24 -0.66
CA GLY A 195 19.85 32.01 0.09
C GLY A 195 18.56 31.23 0.36
N GLY A 196 17.50 31.93 0.78
CA GLY A 196 16.17 31.34 0.98
C GLY A 196 15.56 30.77 -0.30
N ALA A 197 15.72 31.47 -1.44
CA ALA A 197 15.25 30.98 -2.74
C ALA A 197 16.01 29.71 -3.19
N CYS A 198 17.32 29.68 -2.99
CA CYS A 198 18.16 28.52 -3.32
C CYS A 198 17.81 27.30 -2.44
N LEU A 199 17.59 27.52 -1.14
CA LEU A 199 17.13 26.49 -0.21
C LEU A 199 15.80 25.88 -0.67
N LEU A 200 14.83 26.73 -0.98
CA LEU A 200 13.51 26.34 -1.46
C LEU A 200 13.59 25.52 -2.75
N ALA A 201 14.41 25.97 -3.70
CA ALA A 201 14.60 25.27 -4.97
C ALA A 201 15.23 23.89 -4.77
N GLY A 202 16.30 23.77 -3.97
CA GLY A 202 16.97 22.51 -3.71
C GLY A 202 16.06 21.50 -3.01
N LEU A 203 15.31 21.96 -2.00
CA LEU A 203 14.37 21.11 -1.28
C LEU A 203 13.15 20.72 -2.14
N GLY A 204 12.69 21.62 -3.01
CA GLY A 204 11.65 21.34 -4.00
C GLY A 204 12.10 20.26 -4.99
N LEU A 205 13.32 20.35 -5.51
CA LEU A 205 13.92 19.36 -6.41
C LEU A 205 14.08 17.99 -5.75
N LEU A 206 14.59 17.94 -4.51
CA LEU A 206 14.70 16.72 -3.71
C LEU A 206 13.35 16.03 -3.59
N ALA A 207 12.34 16.79 -3.17
CA ALA A 207 11.03 16.24 -2.97
C ALA A 207 10.34 15.83 -4.26
N LEU A 208 10.54 16.57 -5.37
CA LEU A 208 10.05 16.19 -6.69
C LEU A 208 10.69 14.87 -7.14
N GLY A 209 12.00 14.70 -6.93
CA GLY A 209 12.73 13.46 -7.21
C GLY A 209 12.20 12.27 -6.42
N LEU A 210 12.05 12.40 -5.10
CA LEU A 210 11.44 11.36 -4.26
C LEU A 210 10.02 11.00 -4.71
N ARG A 211 9.22 12.02 -5.01
CA ARG A 211 7.84 11.88 -5.47
C ARG A 211 7.75 11.20 -6.83
N TRP A 212 8.72 11.44 -7.72
CA TRP A 212 8.81 10.80 -9.02
C TRP A 212 9.20 9.32 -8.89
N ILE A 213 10.17 9.00 -8.02
CA ILE A 213 10.60 7.62 -7.73
C ILE A 213 9.45 6.80 -7.15
N GLU A 214 8.71 7.34 -6.19
CA GLU A 214 7.53 6.67 -5.62
C GLU A 214 6.43 6.49 -6.68
N ARG A 215 6.23 7.47 -7.56
CA ARG A 215 5.23 7.34 -8.64
C ARG A 215 5.64 6.33 -9.69
N LEU A 216 6.92 6.21 -10.01
CA LEU A 216 7.45 5.15 -10.88
C LEU A 216 7.24 3.77 -10.23
N ALA A 217 7.51 3.67 -8.93
CA ALA A 217 7.29 2.45 -8.18
C ALA A 217 5.81 2.04 -8.15
N ASP A 218 4.90 2.97 -7.85
CA ASP A 218 3.46 2.70 -7.83
C ASP A 218 2.94 2.28 -9.21
N ARG A 219 3.50 2.83 -10.30
CA ARG A 219 3.17 2.42 -11.67
C ARG A 219 3.73 1.06 -12.04
N ALA A 220 4.93 0.72 -11.59
CA ALA A 220 5.52 -0.61 -11.79
C ALA A 220 4.79 -1.71 -10.98
N ALA A 221 4.16 -1.33 -9.86
CA ALA A 221 3.36 -2.22 -9.03
C ALA A 221 1.87 -2.29 -9.45
N ALA A 222 1.41 -1.38 -10.32
CA ALA A 222 0.07 -1.40 -10.88
C ALA A 222 -0.03 -2.50 -11.97
N PRO A 223 -1.12 -3.28 -11.98
CA PRO A 223 -1.32 -4.38 -12.94
C PRO A 223 -1.51 -3.88 -14.38
#